data_AF-A0ABC8IVL1-F1
#
_entry.id   AF-A0ABC8IVL1-F1
#
_cell.length_a   1.000
_cell.length_b   1.000
_cell.length_c   1.000
_cell.angle_alpha   90.00
_cell.angle_beta   90.00
_cell.angle_gamma   90.00
#
_symmetry.space_group_name_H-M   'P 1'
#
loop_
_entity.id
_entity.type
_entity.pdbx_description
1 polymer ?
#
loop_
_entity_poly.entity_id
_entity_poly.type
_entity_poly.pdbx_seq_one_letter_code
_entity_poly.pdbx_strand_id
1 'polypeptide(L)'
;MAGNKDLKMKGPLMEEESQTVKEAYQRGKFDTMKHYRAMMIMYRDQTRAIEARHLVEFNKVRLQAKLEFLHECESLFSMYHEKKKTEFDLALGESKLEDVRVPTIDWFKLGEPIMYD
;
A
#
# COMPACT_ATOMS: atom_id res chain seq x y z
N MET A 1 -33.47 61.11 -31.73
CA MET A 1 -32.97 60.79 -30.38
C MET A 1 -33.29 59.33 -30.13
N ALA A 2 -32.32 58.43 -30.34
CA ALA A 2 -31.39 57.93 -29.31
C ALA A 2 -32.08 56.95 -28.34
N GLY A 3 -31.76 55.66 -28.50
CA GLY A 3 -32.22 54.62 -27.59
C GLY A 3 -31.80 53.21 -27.99
N ASN A 4 -30.53 53.01 -28.37
CA ASN A 4 -29.94 51.67 -28.51
C ASN A 4 -30.08 50.91 -27.20
N LYS A 5 -30.82 49.79 -27.21
CA LYS A 5 -30.67 48.70 -26.24
C LYS A 5 -30.77 47.37 -26.96
N ASP A 6 -29.80 47.14 -27.86
CA ASP A 6 -29.44 45.78 -28.24
C ASP A 6 -28.86 45.11 -26.99
N LEU A 7 -29.73 44.46 -26.23
CA LEU A 7 -29.35 43.45 -25.25
C LEU A 7 -28.70 42.31 -26.04
N LYS A 8 -27.40 42.47 -26.31
CA LYS A 8 -26.53 41.35 -26.64
C LYS A 8 -26.60 40.41 -25.45
N MET A 9 -27.46 39.41 -25.55
CA MET A 9 -27.37 38.19 -24.76
C MET A 9 -25.93 37.72 -24.92
N LYS A 10 -25.09 37.99 -23.92
CA LYS A 10 -23.84 37.24 -23.76
C LYS A 10 -24.33 35.81 -23.60
N GLY A 11 -24.19 35.01 -24.65
CA GLY A 11 -24.30 33.57 -24.55
C GLY A 11 -23.43 33.11 -23.37
N PRO A 12 -23.79 32.00 -22.73
CA PRO A 12 -23.05 31.51 -21.56
C PRO A 12 -21.55 31.55 -21.90
N LEU A 13 -20.75 32.09 -20.98
CA LEU A 13 -19.30 31.98 -20.99
C LEU A 13 -18.97 30.49 -21.06
N MET A 14 -18.92 29.95 -22.28
CA MET A 14 -18.19 28.75 -22.60
C MET A 14 -16.74 29.17 -22.35
N GLU A 15 -16.17 28.75 -21.23
CA GLU A 15 -14.74 28.74 -21.07
C GLU A 15 -14.16 28.11 -22.34
N GLU A 16 -13.38 28.89 -23.08
CA GLU A 16 -12.72 28.47 -24.32
C GLU A 16 -11.67 27.41 -23.98
N GLU A 17 -12.08 26.17 -23.70
CA GLU A 17 -11.18 25.03 -23.81
C GLU A 17 -11.23 24.51 -25.25
N SER A 18 -10.78 25.35 -26.18
CA SER A 18 -10.39 24.88 -27.52
C SER A 18 -9.06 24.14 -27.41
N GLN A 19 -9.00 23.05 -26.63
CA GLN A 19 -7.88 22.13 -26.69
C GLN A 19 -7.91 21.51 -28.08
N THR A 20 -6.82 21.67 -28.83
CA THR A 20 -6.69 20.96 -30.10
C THR A 20 -6.75 19.45 -29.82
N VAL A 21 -7.31 18.67 -30.75
CA VAL A 21 -7.38 17.20 -30.63
C VAL A 21 -6.02 16.59 -30.26
N LYS A 22 -4.93 17.21 -30.73
CA LYS A 22 -3.55 16.84 -30.41
C LYS A 22 -3.20 17.07 -28.94
N GLU A 23 -3.59 18.18 -28.35
CA GLU A 23 -3.33 18.49 -26.93
C GLU A 23 -4.14 17.58 -26.01
N ALA A 24 -5.42 17.35 -26.32
CA ALA A 24 -6.27 16.42 -25.58
C ALA A 24 -5.68 14.99 -25.59
N TYR A 25 -5.19 14.54 -26.75
CA TYR A 25 -4.52 13.24 -26.87
C TYR A 25 -3.23 13.15 -26.04
N GLN A 26 -2.36 14.17 -26.10
CA GLN A 26 -1.13 14.17 -25.30
C GLN A 26 -1.45 14.17 -23.80
N ARG A 27 -2.44 14.95 -23.38
CA ARG A 27 -2.89 15.00 -21.99
C ARG A 27 -3.36 13.63 -21.51
N GLY A 28 -4.25 12.98 -22.26
CA GLY A 28 -4.72 11.63 -21.96
C GLY A 28 -3.56 10.61 -21.87
N LYS A 29 -2.57 10.70 -22.75
CA LYS A 29 -1.36 9.86 -22.69
C LYS A 29 -0.57 10.08 -21.40
N PHE A 30 -0.35 11.33 -20.99
CA PHE A 30 0.36 11.65 -19.76
C PHE A 30 -0.40 11.22 -18.51
N ASP A 31 -1.71 11.45 -18.47
CA ASP A 31 -2.57 11.07 -17.35
C ASP A 31 -2.62 9.56 -17.17
N THR A 32 -2.76 8.82 -18.27
CA THR A 32 -2.72 7.35 -18.27
C THR A 32 -1.36 6.85 -17.77
N MET A 33 -0.26 7.43 -18.26
CA MET A 33 1.09 7.05 -17.79
C MET A 33 1.28 7.33 -16.30
N LYS A 34 0.77 8.47 -15.80
CA LYS A 34 0.87 8.85 -14.40
C LYS A 34 0.07 7.90 -13.52
N HIS A 35 -1.14 7.51 -13.95
CA HIS A 35 -1.98 6.52 -13.29
C HIS A 35 -1.26 5.17 -13.11
N TYR A 36 -0.77 4.57 -14.19
CA TYR A 36 -0.06 3.30 -14.10
C TYR A 36 1.24 3.38 -13.29
N ARG A 37 1.98 4.50 -13.36
CA ARG A 37 3.15 4.71 -12.50
C ARG A 37 2.79 4.71 -11.02
N ALA A 38 1.69 5.36 -10.65
CA ALA A 38 1.21 5.37 -9.27
C ALA A 38 0.83 3.96 -8.81
N MET A 39 0.10 3.20 -9.64
CA MET A 39 -0.25 1.80 -9.34
C MET A 39 1.00 0.94 -9.11
N MET A 40 2.01 1.04 -9.98
CA MET A 40 3.23 0.25 -9.85
C MET A 40 4.00 0.58 -8.57
N ILE A 41 4.00 1.85 -8.15
CA ILE A 41 4.61 2.26 -6.88
C ILE A 41 3.84 1.66 -5.71
N MET A 42 2.51 1.76 -5.70
CA MET A 42 1.67 1.20 -4.65
C MET A 42 1.87 -0.33 -4.54
N TYR A 43 1.87 -1.03 -5.67
CA TYR A 43 2.08 -2.48 -5.70
C TYR A 43 3.46 -2.89 -5.17
N ARG A 44 4.50 -2.16 -5.57
CA ARG A 44 5.86 -2.37 -5.04
C ARG A 44 5.93 -2.18 -3.54
N ASP A 45 5.30 -1.12 -3.03
CA ASP A 45 5.34 -0.80 -1.60
C ASP A 45 4.52 -1.81 -0.78
N GLN A 46 3.39 -2.29 -1.32
CA GLN A 46 2.63 -3.42 -0.75
C GLN A 46 3.47 -4.70 -0.70
N THR A 47 4.12 -5.07 -1.81
CA THR A 47 4.96 -6.27 -1.90
C THR A 47 6.07 -6.24 -0.86
N ARG A 48 6.78 -5.11 -0.73
CA ARG A 48 7.82 -4.92 0.28
C ARG A 48 7.29 -5.06 1.71
N ALA A 49 6.11 -4.53 1.98
CA ALA A 49 5.50 -4.65 3.30
C ALA A 49 5.09 -6.11 3.61
N ILE A 50 4.60 -6.85 2.61
CA ILE A 50 4.30 -8.29 2.72
C ILE A 50 5.59 -9.08 3.01
N GLU A 51 6.66 -8.84 2.27
CA GLU A 51 7.97 -9.48 2.48
C GLU A 51 8.51 -9.20 3.90
N ALA A 52 8.44 -7.95 4.35
CA ALA A 52 8.86 -7.55 5.69
C ALA A 52 8.05 -8.28 6.77
N ARG A 53 6.72 -8.40 6.57
CA ARG A 53 5.85 -9.14 7.49
C ARG A 53 6.21 -10.62 7.53
N HIS A 54 6.37 -11.25 6.37
CA HIS A 54 6.74 -12.67 6.29
C HIS A 54 8.08 -12.97 6.97
N LEU A 55 9.06 -12.07 6.89
CA LEU A 55 10.34 -12.25 7.58
C LEU A 55 10.16 -12.28 9.11
N VAL A 56 9.27 -11.44 9.66
CA VAL A 56 8.95 -11.43 11.09
C VAL A 56 8.16 -12.68 11.49
N GLU A 57 7.17 -13.08 10.68
CA GLU A 57 6.39 -14.31 10.90
C GLU A 57 7.27 -15.56 10.89
N PHE A 58 8.21 -15.65 9.94
CA PHE A 58 9.18 -16.75 9.88
C PHE A 58 10.05 -16.82 11.15
N ASN A 59 10.53 -15.66 11.62
CA ASN A 59 11.31 -15.59 12.85
C ASN A 59 10.49 -16.03 14.08
N LYS A 60 9.21 -15.65 14.13
CA LYS A 60 8.28 -16.10 15.18
C LYS A 60 8.18 -17.63 15.21
N VAL A 61 7.89 -18.25 14.07
CA VAL A 61 7.80 -19.72 13.96
C VAL A 61 9.10 -20.40 14.40
N ARG A 62 10.25 -19.86 13.98
CA ARG A 62 11.57 -20.37 14.38
C ARG A 62 11.78 -20.28 15.89
N LEU A 63 11.41 -19.16 16.52
CA LEU A 63 11.55 -18.96 17.98
C LEU A 63 10.60 -19.86 18.76
N GLN A 64 9.37 -20.08 18.27
CA GLN A 64 8.41 -21.02 18.86
C GLN A 64 8.94 -22.45 18.83
N ALA A 65 9.43 -22.93 17.67
CA ALA A 65 10.03 -24.26 17.56
C ALA A 65 11.26 -24.42 18.49
N LYS A 66 12.07 -23.37 18.61
CA LYS A 66 13.20 -23.37 19.55
C LYS A 66 12.72 -23.46 21.00
N LEU A 67 11.66 -22.75 21.37
CA LEU A 67 11.09 -22.79 22.71
C LEU A 67 10.56 -24.19 23.04
N GLU A 68 9.85 -24.82 22.11
CA GLU A 68 9.35 -26.20 22.24
C GLU A 68 10.50 -27.18 22.50
N PHE A 69 11.56 -27.10 21.69
CA PHE A 69 12.76 -27.92 21.90
C PHE A 69 13.42 -27.68 23.27
N LEU A 70 13.49 -26.42 23.71
CA LEU A 70 14.06 -26.09 25.03
C LEU A 70 13.20 -26.63 26.18
N HIS A 71 11.88 -26.68 26.02
CA HIS A 71 10.97 -27.32 26.97
C HIS A 71 11.20 -28.83 27.07
N GLU A 72 11.38 -29.51 25.93
CA GLU A 72 11.69 -30.95 25.90
C GLU A 72 13.05 -31.25 26.56
N CYS A 73 14.03 -30.36 26.38
CA CYS A 73 15.37 -30.51 26.95
C CYS A 73 15.48 -30.08 28.42
N GLU A 74 14.47 -29.40 28.98
CA GLU A 74 14.51 -28.84 30.34
C GLU A 74 14.67 -29.93 31.41
N SER A 75 14.18 -31.15 31.14
CA SER A 75 14.39 -32.30 32.03
C SER A 75 15.80 -32.89 31.96
N LEU A 76 16.58 -32.60 30.90
CA LEU A 76 17.91 -33.14 30.66
C LEU A 76 19.02 -32.16 31.05
N PHE A 77 18.78 -30.85 30.86
CA PHE A 77 19.76 -29.80 31.13
C PHE A 77 19.07 -28.54 31.68
N SER A 78 19.75 -27.83 32.60
CA SER A 78 19.29 -26.52 33.07
C SER A 78 19.46 -25.45 31.98
N MET A 79 18.45 -25.30 31.13
CA MET A 79 18.41 -24.36 30.00
C MET A 79 17.65 -23.04 30.30
N TYR A 80 17.42 -22.73 31.58
CA TYR A 80 16.58 -21.60 32.03
C TYR A 80 16.91 -20.26 31.36
N HIS A 81 18.20 -19.90 31.28
CA HIS A 81 18.61 -18.62 30.68
C HIS A 81 18.30 -18.55 29.18
N GLU A 82 18.54 -19.63 28.44
CA GLU A 82 18.31 -19.68 27.00
C GLU A 82 16.81 -19.66 26.68
N LYS A 83 16.00 -20.33 27.51
CA LYS A 83 14.54 -20.31 27.44
C LYS A 83 13.99 -18.91 27.67
N LYS A 84 14.36 -18.27 28.79
CA LYS A 84 13.91 -16.91 29.13
C LYS A 84 14.31 -15.88 28.07
N LYS A 85 15.51 -16.01 27.50
CA LYS A 85 15.95 -15.18 26.37
C LYS A 85 15.06 -15.41 25.13
N THR A 86 14.78 -16.67 24.81
CA THR A 86 13.94 -17.04 23.65
C THR A 86 12.50 -16.54 23.82
N GLU A 87 11.93 -16.60 25.03
CA GLU A 87 10.62 -16.02 25.37
C GLU A 87 10.60 -14.49 25.16
N PHE A 88 11.63 -13.79 25.62
CA PHE A 88 11.76 -12.35 25.44
C PHE A 88 11.90 -11.98 23.95
N ASP A 89 12.75 -12.70 23.21
CA ASP A 89 12.93 -12.50 21.77
C ASP A 89 11.62 -12.75 21.00
N LEU A 90 10.82 -13.74 21.43
CA LEU A 90 9.51 -14.03 20.87
C LEU A 90 8.53 -12.87 21.11
N ALA A 91 8.41 -12.40 22.35
CA ALA A 91 7.53 -11.27 22.69
C ALA A 91 7.93 -9.98 21.94
N LEU A 92 9.23 -9.72 21.81
CA LEU A 92 9.73 -8.60 21.02
C LEU A 92 9.40 -8.76 19.53
N GLY A 93 9.48 -9.98 19.00
CA GLY A 93 9.08 -10.30 17.63
C GLY A 93 7.59 -10.10 17.38
N GLU A 94 6.74 -10.49 18.33
CA GLU A 94 5.29 -10.29 18.25
C GLU A 94 4.91 -8.81 18.28
N SER A 95 5.51 -8.03 19.19
CA SER A 95 5.32 -6.57 19.21
C SER A 95 5.74 -5.93 17.87
N LYS A 96 6.87 -6.35 17.30
CA LYS A 96 7.28 -5.85 15.97
C LYS A 96 6.30 -6.26 14.87
N LEU A 97 5.70 -7.44 14.95
CA LEU A 97 4.71 -7.90 13.97
C LEU A 97 3.46 -7.02 13.98
N GLU A 98 3.00 -6.60 15.16
CA GLU A 98 1.87 -5.67 15.30
C GLU A 98 2.15 -4.32 14.64
N ASP A 99 3.41 -3.86 14.67
CA ASP A 99 3.84 -2.62 14.04
C ASP A 99 3.96 -2.72 12.50
N VAL A 100 4.09 -3.92 11.93
CA VAL A 100 4.20 -4.11 10.47
C VAL A 100 2.83 -3.97 9.80
N ARG A 101 2.53 -2.74 9.36
CA ARG A 101 1.34 -2.44 8.57
C ARG A 101 1.56 -2.77 7.09
N VAL A 102 0.77 -3.70 6.56
CA VAL A 102 0.71 -3.96 5.12
C VAL A 102 -0.37 -3.06 4.49
N PRO A 103 -0.01 -2.13 3.60
CA PRO A 103 -1.00 -1.29 2.92
C PRO A 103 -1.86 -2.18 2.01
N THR A 104 -3.18 -2.04 2.12
CA THR A 104 -4.13 -2.70 1.20
C THR A 104 -4.46 -1.73 0.08
N ILE A 105 -4.20 -2.13 -1.17
CA ILE A 105 -4.57 -1.33 -2.34
C ILE A 105 -6.06 -1.49 -2.60
N ASP A 106 -6.78 -0.37 -2.64
CA ASP A 106 -8.19 -0.32 -3.00
C ASP A 106 -8.31 -0.18 -4.52
N TRP A 107 -8.29 -1.32 -5.22
CA TRP A 107 -8.38 -1.38 -6.68
C TRP A 107 -9.68 -0.77 -7.21
N PHE A 108 -10.77 -0.85 -6.45
CA PHE A 108 -12.07 -0.28 -6.81
C PHE A 108 -12.02 1.25 -6.86
N LYS A 109 -11.38 1.90 -5.87
CA LYS A 109 -11.16 3.35 -5.90
C LYS A 109 -10.25 3.82 -7.02
N LEU A 110 -9.41 2.93 -7.56
CA LEU A 110 -8.56 3.21 -8.71
C LEU A 110 -9.29 3.07 -10.04
N GLY A 111 -10.57 2.68 -10.05
CA GLY A 111 -11.35 2.44 -11.27
C GLY A 111 -10.88 1.22 -12.04
N GLU A 112 -10.06 0.37 -11.41
CA GLU A 112 -9.53 -0.85 -12.01
C GLU A 112 -10.48 -2.02 -11.71
N PRO A 113 -10.65 -2.97 -12.65
CA PRO A 113 -11.33 -4.22 -12.34
C PRO A 113 -10.61 -4.88 -11.17
N ILE A 114 -11.36 -5.56 -10.30
CA ILE A 114 -10.72 -6.20 -9.15
C ILE A 114 -9.81 -7.30 -9.68
N MET A 115 -8.50 -7.07 -9.55
CA MET A 115 -7.45 -8.03 -9.91
C MET A 115 -7.37 -9.06 -8.78
N TYR A 116 -8.37 -9.94 -8.66
CA TYR A 116 -8.27 -11.16 -7.86
C TYR A 116 -7.74 -12.28 -8.75
N ASP A 117 -6.77 -13.03 -8.22
CA ASP A 117 -6.63 -14.48 -8.43
C ASP A 117 -7.03 -15.19 -7.13
#